data_AF-A0A914X9D8-F1
#
_entry.id   AF-A0A914X9D8-F1
#
_cell.length_a   1.000
_cell.length_b   1.000
_cell.length_c   1.000
_cell.angle_alpha   90.00
_cell.angle_beta   90.00
_cell.angle_gamma   90.00
#
_symmetry.space_group_name_H-M   'P 1'
#
loop_
_entity.id
_entity.type
_entity.pdbx_description
1 polymer ?
#
loop_
_entity_poly.entity_id
_entity_poly.type
_entity_poly.pdbx_seq_one_letter_code
_entity_poly.pdbx_strand_id
1 'polypeptide(L)'
;MTDPCLVIGLFLVITSGAVESSLPAKTASRRLLQVNDDEWQCGKRSVSKWISEKLLNLSCESLRGDVNRCCIHHDNCYDDRSDKGECDNIFCICIEDAMRSSSWCHRVQATLFCWAVKYLEWVPFLR
;
A
#
# COMPACT_ATOMS: atom_id res chain seq x y z
N MET A 1 19.65 11.98 16.37
CA MET A 1 18.92 11.40 17.50
C MET A 1 17.57 12.09 17.55
N THR A 2 16.56 11.52 16.89
CA THR A 2 15.23 12.13 16.80
C THR A 2 14.28 11.40 17.75
N ASP A 3 13.58 12.22 18.54
CA ASP A 3 12.81 11.89 19.73
C ASP A 3 11.60 10.96 19.42
N PRO A 4 11.45 9.82 20.14
CA PRO A 4 10.36 8.86 19.92
C PRO A 4 8.96 9.40 20.27
N CYS A 5 8.84 10.56 20.92
CA CYS A 5 7.55 11.14 21.29
C CYS A 5 6.79 11.78 20.11
N LEU A 6 7.46 12.20 19.04
CA LEU A 6 6.80 12.93 17.94
C LEU A 6 5.86 12.04 17.10
N VAL A 7 6.12 10.73 17.07
CA VAL A 7 5.34 9.77 16.25
C VAL A 7 3.98 9.46 16.88
N ILE A 8 3.87 9.57 18.21
CA ILE A 8 2.65 9.26 18.95
C ILE A 8 1.61 10.39 18.84
N GLY A 9 2.05 11.64 18.64
CA GLY A 9 1.17 12.81 18.54
C GLY A 9 0.28 12.84 17.28
N LEU A 10 0.67 12.17 16.20
CA LEU A 10 -0.09 12.17 14.94
C LEU A 10 -1.31 11.22 14.97
N PHE A 11 -1.33 10.25 15.90
CA PHE A 11 -2.41 9.26 16.00
C PHE A 11 -3.69 9.76 16.69
N LEU A 12 -3.67 10.90 17.40
CA LEU A 12 -4.79 11.34 18.24
C LEU A 12 -5.72 12.41 17.63
N VAL A 13 -5.40 12.96 16.44
CA VAL A 13 -6.17 14.10 15.88
C VAL A 13 -7.36 13.65 15.00
N ILE A 14 -7.48 12.37 14.65
CA ILE A 14 -8.48 11.89 13.66
C ILE A 14 -9.67 11.18 14.34
N THR A 15 -10.29 11.79 15.37
CA THR A 15 -11.54 11.26 15.95
C THR A 15 -12.72 12.22 15.90
N SER A 16 -12.60 13.35 15.20
CA SER A 16 -13.73 14.27 14.99
C SER A 16 -13.99 14.48 13.49
N GLY A 17 -14.71 13.54 12.89
CA GLY A 17 -15.14 13.65 11.51
C GLY A 17 -16.11 12.54 11.15
N ALA A 18 -17.37 12.71 11.56
CA ALA A 18 -18.47 11.93 11.00
C ALA A 18 -18.63 12.31 9.52
N VAL A 19 -18.63 11.33 8.61
CA VAL A 19 -19.19 11.51 7.27
C VAL A 19 -20.11 10.33 6.95
N GLU A 20 -21.35 10.68 6.65
CA GLU A 20 -22.49 9.79 6.48
C GLU A 20 -22.87 9.70 5.00
N SER A 21 -23.17 8.47 4.55
CA SER A 21 -23.96 8.09 3.35
C SER A 21 -23.38 8.47 1.98
N SER A 22 -23.49 7.70 0.90
CA SER A 22 -24.49 6.72 0.48
C SER A 22 -23.92 5.86 -0.69
N LEU A 23 -24.29 4.58 -0.74
CA LEU A 23 -24.05 3.71 -1.91
C LEU A 23 -25.02 4.03 -3.05
N PRO A 24 -24.66 3.66 -4.29
CA PRO A 24 -25.55 2.72 -4.97
C PRO A 24 -24.81 1.54 -5.60
N ALA A 25 -25.36 0.35 -5.41
CA ALA A 25 -24.98 -0.87 -6.10
C ALA A 25 -25.41 -0.80 -7.58
N LYS A 26 -24.46 -0.95 -8.51
CA LYS A 26 -24.75 -1.35 -9.89
C LYS A 26 -23.69 -2.34 -10.39
N THR A 27 -24.08 -3.61 -10.33
CA THR A 27 -23.99 -4.63 -11.38
C THR A 27 -22.64 -4.90 -12.05
N ALA A 28 -22.14 -6.11 -11.82
CA ALA A 28 -21.04 -6.73 -12.56
C ALA A 28 -21.26 -6.68 -14.08
N SER A 29 -20.24 -6.24 -14.84
CA SER A 29 -19.78 -6.80 -16.12
C SER A 29 -18.99 -5.76 -16.95
N ARG A 30 -17.65 -5.73 -16.80
CA ARG A 30 -16.65 -5.87 -17.88
C ARG A 30 -15.22 -5.70 -17.36
N ARG A 31 -14.43 -6.76 -17.49
CA ARG A 31 -13.01 -6.89 -17.13
C ARG A 31 -12.06 -6.19 -18.13
N LEU A 32 -12.40 -4.98 -18.62
CA LEU A 32 -11.62 -4.23 -19.61
C LEU A 32 -11.73 -2.69 -19.44
N LEU A 33 -11.77 -2.21 -18.20
CA LEU A 33 -11.46 -0.80 -17.93
C LEU A 33 -10.03 -0.74 -17.41
N GLN A 34 -9.16 -0.27 -18.29
CA GLN A 34 -7.79 0.18 -18.08
C GLN A 34 -7.42 0.28 -16.60
N VAL A 35 -6.53 -0.61 -16.14
CA VAL A 35 -5.72 -0.32 -14.96
C VAL A 35 -4.93 0.93 -15.35
N ASN A 36 -5.37 2.08 -14.84
CA ASN A 36 -4.67 3.33 -15.05
C ASN A 36 -3.44 3.23 -14.14
N ASP A 37 -2.25 3.04 -14.71
CA ASP A 37 -1.00 2.85 -13.95
C ASP A 37 -0.69 4.04 -13.02
N ASP A 38 -1.40 5.17 -13.22
CA ASP A 38 -1.41 6.35 -12.37
C ASP A 38 -2.17 6.15 -11.04
N GLU A 39 -3.24 5.33 -11.03
CA GLU A 39 -4.04 5.10 -9.83
C GLU A 39 -3.28 4.22 -8.82
N TRP A 40 -3.19 4.69 -7.58
CA TRP A 40 -2.50 3.97 -6.53
C TRP A 40 -3.22 2.67 -6.13
N GLN A 41 -2.51 1.55 -6.24
CA GLN A 41 -3.05 0.21 -5.96
C GLN A 41 -2.53 -0.40 -4.67
N CYS A 42 -1.49 0.13 -4.05
CA CYS A 42 -0.92 -0.47 -2.84
C CYS A 42 -1.87 -0.38 -1.63
N GLY A 43 -2.65 -1.43 -1.37
CA GLY A 43 -3.54 -1.53 -0.22
C GLY A 43 -4.91 -2.03 -0.61
N LYS A 44 -5.53 -2.80 0.29
CA LYS A 44 -6.80 -3.48 0.01
C LYS A 44 -8.04 -2.60 0.15
N ARG A 45 -7.97 -1.56 1.00
CA ARG A 45 -9.07 -0.61 1.28
C ARG A 45 -8.64 0.81 1.00
N SER A 46 -9.60 1.71 0.83
CA SER A 46 -9.37 3.14 0.62
C SER A 46 -8.46 3.76 1.68
N VAL A 47 -8.61 3.37 2.95
CA VAL A 47 -7.75 3.88 4.03
C VAL A 47 -6.32 3.37 3.93
N SER A 48 -6.11 2.08 3.67
CA SER A 48 -4.76 1.53 3.55
C SER A 48 -4.06 2.04 2.29
N LYS A 49 -4.79 2.20 1.18
CA LYS A 49 -4.31 2.88 -0.03
C LYS A 49 -3.88 4.32 0.24
N TRP A 50 -4.72 5.10 0.91
CA TRP A 50 -4.40 6.48 1.24
C TRP A 50 -3.15 6.59 2.14
N ILE A 51 -3.06 5.76 3.19
CA ILE A 51 -1.90 5.77 4.11
C ILE A 51 -0.62 5.41 3.35
N SER A 52 -0.62 4.33 2.58
CA SER A 52 0.57 3.86 1.87
C SER A 52 1.02 4.85 0.80
N GLU A 53 0.09 5.49 0.08
CA GLU A 53 0.41 6.51 -0.90
C GLU A 53 1.06 7.73 -0.24
N LYS A 54 0.48 8.21 0.86
CA LYS A 54 1.03 9.35 1.60
C LYS A 54 2.40 9.06 2.17
N LEU A 55 2.59 7.90 2.78
CA LEU A 55 3.89 7.49 3.31
C LEU A 55 4.95 7.46 2.21
N LEU A 56 4.62 6.91 1.05
CA LEU A 56 5.55 6.88 -0.08
C LEU A 56 5.86 8.30 -0.58
N ASN A 57 4.85 9.11 -0.85
CA ASN A 57 5.02 10.43 -1.46
C ASN A 57 5.77 11.42 -0.54
N LEU A 58 5.77 11.20 0.77
CA LEU A 58 6.53 12.04 1.70
C LEU A 58 8.05 11.93 1.53
N SER A 59 8.56 10.80 1.04
CA SER A 59 10.00 10.53 1.05
C SER A 59 10.56 9.92 -0.24
N CYS A 60 9.69 9.33 -1.09
CA CYS A 60 10.06 8.52 -2.25
C CYS A 60 9.10 8.73 -3.43
N GLU A 61 8.56 9.95 -3.59
CA GLU A 61 7.61 10.27 -4.66
C GLU A 61 8.13 9.91 -6.06
N SER A 62 9.42 10.10 -6.33
CA SER A 62 10.03 9.74 -7.62
C SER A 62 9.96 8.25 -7.95
N LEU A 63 9.74 7.39 -6.95
CA LEU A 63 9.64 5.93 -7.12
C LEU A 63 8.18 5.45 -7.15
N ARG A 64 7.22 6.37 -7.12
CA ARG A 64 5.80 6.03 -6.99
C ARG A 64 5.30 5.08 -8.08
N GLY A 65 5.68 5.33 -9.33
CA GLY A 65 5.29 4.46 -10.44
C GLY A 65 5.85 3.04 -10.28
N ASP A 66 7.11 2.91 -9.88
CA ASP A 66 7.78 1.61 -9.75
C ASP A 66 7.19 0.78 -8.62
N VAL A 67 6.94 1.42 -7.48
CA VAL A 67 6.27 0.80 -6.33
C VAL A 67 4.84 0.40 -6.66
N ASN A 68 4.09 1.25 -7.37
CA ASN A 68 2.72 0.95 -7.75
C ASN A 68 2.63 -0.31 -8.63
N ARG A 69 3.59 -0.49 -9.56
CA ARG A 69 3.68 -1.70 -10.39
C ARG A 69 3.89 -2.97 -9.57
N CYS A 70 4.69 -2.91 -8.49
CA CYS A 70 4.83 -4.04 -7.57
C CYS A 70 3.51 -4.40 -6.90
N CYS A 71 2.70 -3.41 -6.52
CA CYS A 71 1.40 -3.65 -5.90
C CYS A 71 0.39 -4.25 -6.87
N ILE A 72 0.34 -3.76 -8.12
CA ILE A 72 -0.49 -4.36 -9.17
C ILE A 72 -0.11 -5.84 -9.38
N HIS A 73 1.19 -6.16 -9.43
CA HIS A 73 1.64 -7.54 -9.58
C HIS A 73 1.29 -8.41 -8.35
N HIS A 74 1.34 -7.85 -7.14
CA HIS A 74 0.98 -8.54 -5.91
C HIS A 74 -0.51 -8.89 -5.87
N ASP A 75 -1.38 -7.94 -6.22
CA ASP A 75 -2.82 -8.16 -6.31
C ASP A 75 -3.15 -9.24 -7.37
N ASN A 76 -2.53 -9.17 -8.55
CA ASN A 76 -2.70 -10.19 -9.60
C ASN A 76 -2.25 -11.59 -9.14
N CYS A 77 -1.15 -11.68 -8.37
CA CYS A 77 -0.66 -12.95 -7.84
C CYS A 77 -1.69 -13.64 -6.93
N TYR A 78 -2.42 -12.86 -6.11
CA TYR A 78 -3.51 -13.38 -5.29
C TYR A 78 -4.72 -13.81 -6.12
N ASP A 79 -5.05 -13.08 -7.18
CA ASP A 79 -6.14 -13.43 -8.09
C ASP A 79 -5.93 -14.78 -8.79
N ASP A 80 -4.67 -15.15 -9.03
CA ASP A 80 -4.26 -16.43 -9.62
C ASP A 80 -4.31 -17.62 -8.62
N ARG A 81 -4.80 -17.41 -7.40
CA ARG A 81 -4.92 -18.42 -6.31
C ARG A 81 -3.58 -19.00 -5.85
N SER A 82 -2.51 -18.23 -6.00
CA SER A 82 -1.19 -18.58 -5.47
C SER A 82 -1.17 -18.55 -3.93
N ASP A 83 -0.15 -19.19 -3.34
CA ASP A 83 0.04 -19.14 -1.90
C ASP A 83 0.37 -17.72 -1.43
N LYS A 84 -0.15 -17.35 -0.26
CA LYS A 84 0.07 -16.03 0.34
C LYS A 84 1.57 -15.72 0.49
N GLY A 85 2.32 -16.67 1.04
CA GLY A 85 3.75 -16.48 1.31
C GLY A 85 4.58 -16.33 0.05
N GLU A 86 4.17 -17.00 -1.04
CA GLU A 86 4.80 -16.86 -2.34
C GLU A 86 4.60 -15.45 -2.92
N CYS A 87 3.34 -14.98 -2.99
CA CYS A 87 3.03 -13.64 -3.49
C CYS A 87 3.71 -12.54 -2.65
N ASP A 88 3.69 -12.66 -1.32
CA ASP A 88 4.34 -11.71 -0.43
C ASP A 88 5.86 -11.67 -0.63
N ASN A 89 6.51 -12.81 -0.88
CA ASN A 89 7.94 -12.86 -1.16
C ASN A 89 8.29 -12.23 -2.51
N ILE A 90 7.51 -12.52 -3.56
CA ILE A 90 7.67 -11.90 -4.88
C ILE A 90 7.52 -10.37 -4.76
N PHE A 91 6.53 -9.91 -4.01
CA PHE A 91 6.32 -8.50 -3.74
C PHE A 91 7.51 -7.85 -3.01
N CYS A 92 8.04 -8.49 -1.97
CA CYS A 92 9.21 -7.98 -1.25
C CYS A 92 10.42 -7.81 -2.18
N ILE A 93 10.69 -8.78 -3.06
CA ILE A 93 11.78 -8.70 -4.04
C ILE A 93 11.55 -7.53 -5.01
N CYS A 94 10.32 -7.38 -5.52
CA CYS A 94 9.97 -6.29 -6.42
C CYS A 94 10.18 -4.92 -5.78
N ILE A 95 9.72 -4.74 -4.54
CA ILE A 95 9.82 -3.48 -3.80
C ILE A 95 11.27 -3.11 -3.47
N GLU A 96 12.10 -4.10 -3.09
CA GLU A 96 13.53 -3.88 -2.89
C GLU A 96 14.20 -3.38 -4.18
N ASP A 97 13.91 -4.00 -5.32
CA ASP A 97 14.48 -3.57 -6.60
C ASP A 97 13.97 -2.17 -7.02
N ALA A 98 12.65 -1.93 -6.92
CA ALA A 98 12.02 -0.65 -7.23
C ALA A 98 12.61 0.52 -6.43
N MET A 99 13.09 0.27 -5.21
CA MET A 99 13.65 1.30 -4.35
C MET A 99 15.17 1.34 -4.30
N ARG A 100 15.87 0.45 -5.02
CA ARG A 100 17.33 0.29 -4.97
C ARG A 100 18.11 1.56 -5.32
N SER A 101 17.55 2.46 -6.13
CA SER A 101 18.17 3.72 -6.52
C SER A 101 18.32 4.72 -5.35
N SER A 102 17.57 4.53 -4.25
CA SER A 102 17.63 5.37 -3.05
C SER A 102 17.90 4.53 -1.80
N SER A 103 19.06 4.76 -1.17
CA SER A 103 19.45 4.02 0.06
C SER A 103 18.44 4.16 1.19
N TRP A 104 17.81 5.33 1.35
CA TRP A 104 16.79 5.54 2.38
C TRP A 104 15.50 4.79 2.04
N CYS A 105 14.99 4.94 0.81
CA CYS A 105 13.75 4.27 0.38
C CYS A 105 13.91 2.76 0.46
N HIS A 106 15.04 2.24 -0.02
CA HIS A 106 15.38 0.82 0.03
C HIS A 106 15.49 0.28 1.47
N ARG A 107 16.10 1.01 2.40
CA ARG A 107 16.30 0.48 3.77
C ARG A 107 15.06 0.64 4.65
N VAL A 108 14.28 1.70 4.43
CA VAL A 108 13.16 2.05 5.29
C VAL A 108 11.83 1.68 4.65
N GLN A 109 11.46 2.30 3.53
CA GLN A 109 10.15 2.09 2.92
C GLN A 109 10.00 0.67 2.39
N ALA A 110 10.99 0.14 1.68
CA ALA A 110 10.88 -1.22 1.14
C ALA A 110 10.69 -2.26 2.27
N THR A 111 11.43 -2.10 3.37
CA THR A 111 11.24 -2.89 4.60
C THR A 111 9.83 -2.75 5.16
N LEU A 112 9.29 -1.53 5.24
CA LEU A 112 7.94 -1.28 5.77
C LEU A 112 6.86 -1.89 4.88
N PHE A 113 6.94 -1.72 3.56
CA PHE A 113 6.00 -2.32 2.61
C PHE A 113 6.02 -3.85 2.69
N CYS A 114 7.22 -4.46 2.66
CA CYS A 114 7.38 -5.91 2.78
C CYS A 114 6.85 -6.43 4.13
N TRP A 115 7.15 -5.71 5.22
CA TRP A 115 6.64 -6.06 6.54
C TRP A 115 5.10 -5.97 6.60
N ALA A 116 4.51 -4.96 5.96
CA ALA A 116 3.06 -4.77 5.97
C ALA A 116 2.29 -5.92 5.31
N VAL A 117 2.72 -6.40 4.13
CA VAL A 117 2.00 -7.50 3.45
C VAL A 117 2.12 -8.83 4.21
N LYS A 118 3.27 -9.04 4.87
CA LYS A 118 3.52 -10.25 5.66
C LYS A 118 2.83 -10.24 7.01
N TYR A 119 2.74 -9.07 7.65
CA TYR A 119 2.42 -8.97 9.07
C TYR A 119 1.45 -7.86 9.45
N LEU A 120 0.80 -7.12 8.55
CA LEU A 120 -0.24 -6.14 8.93
C LEU A 120 -1.64 -6.52 8.44
N GLU A 121 -1.76 -7.48 7.53
CA GLU A 121 -3.05 -7.93 6.99
C GLU A 121 -3.98 -8.63 8.02
N TRP A 122 -3.54 -8.80 9.27
CA TRP A 122 -4.36 -9.31 10.38
C TRP A 122 -5.09 -8.18 11.15
N VAL A 123 -4.73 -6.92 10.93
CA VAL A 123 -5.39 -5.78 11.58
C VAL A 123 -6.74 -5.51 10.87
N PRO A 124 -7.90 -5.66 11.55
CA PRO A 124 -9.22 -5.62 10.90
C PRO A 124 -9.53 -4.34 10.13
N PHE A 125 -8.92 -3.21 10.53
CA PHE A 125 -9.14 -1.92 9.91
C PHE A 125 -8.38 -1.71 8.59
N LEU A 126 -7.32 -2.49 8.35
CA LEU A 126 -6.46 -2.39 7.17
C LEU A 126 -6.65 -3.55 6.17
N ARG A 127 -7.49 -4.54 6.53
CA ARG A 127 -7.78 -5.78 5.80
C ARG A 127 -9.02 -5.71 4.92
#